data_AF-A0A9N7P0R3-F1
#
_entry.id   AF-A0A9N7P0R3-F1
#
_cell.length_a   1.000
_cell.length_b   1.000
_cell.length_c   1.000
_cell.angle_alpha   90.00
_cell.angle_beta   90.00
_cell.angle_gamma   90.00
#
_symmetry.space_group_name_H-M   'P 1'
#
loop_
_entity.id
_entity.type
_entity.pdbx_description
1 polymer ?
#
loop_
_entity_poly.entity_id
_entity_poly.type
_entity_poly.pdbx_seq_one_letter_code
_entity_poly.pdbx_strand_id
1 'polypeptide(L)'
;FKRPYCDDFLKFCFQNFDVGIWSSRSKKLIDLLVEFLLGDLQEHLLFCWVSGSLKTSICHGTKTVFTLKLALENYNKPLVLKDIRKIWESDGPNLRWKKGQYNETNTLLLDDSPYKALLNPLHTAIFPKSYSYKDNKSDNSL
;
A
#
# COMPACT_ATOMS: atom_id res chain seq x y z
N PHE A 1 9.70 -1.36 18.25
CA PHE A 1 9.23 -0.59 17.09
C PHE A 1 8.13 -1.27 16.29
N LYS A 2 7.99 -2.61 16.25
CA LYS A 2 6.81 -3.25 15.61
C LYS A 2 5.51 -2.88 16.34
N ARG A 3 4.39 -2.83 15.64
CA ARG A 3 3.06 -2.70 16.27
C ARG A 3 2.71 -4.01 16.98
N PRO A 4 2.05 -4.01 18.15
CA PRO A 4 1.58 -5.24 18.78
C PRO A 4 0.78 -6.11 17.80
N TYR A 5 0.91 -7.43 17.93
CA TYR A 5 0.24 -8.43 17.08
C TYR A 5 0.61 -8.42 15.58
N CYS A 6 1.60 -7.62 15.16
CA CYS A 6 1.99 -7.50 13.75
C CYS A 6 2.37 -8.83 13.10
N ASP A 7 3.12 -9.68 13.80
CA ASP A 7 3.61 -10.94 13.23
C ASP A 7 2.44 -11.93 13.02
N ASP A 8 1.48 -12.00 13.96
CA ASP A 8 0.30 -12.86 13.84
C ASP A 8 -0.71 -12.30 12.81
N PHE A 9 -0.88 -10.98 12.77
CA PHE A 9 -1.69 -10.31 11.75
C PHE A 9 -1.16 -10.58 10.34
N LEU A 10 0.16 -10.47 10.13
CA LEU A 10 0.77 -10.76 8.83
C LEU A 10 0.57 -12.22 8.43
N LYS A 11 0.76 -13.18 9.36
CA LYS A 11 0.47 -14.60 9.09
C LYS A 11 -0.99 -14.80 8.68
N PHE A 12 -1.94 -14.20 9.40
CA PHE A 12 -3.35 -14.23 9.05
C PHE A 12 -3.59 -13.66 7.63
N CYS A 13 -2.98 -12.52 7.30
CA CYS A 13 -3.09 -11.94 5.98
C CYS A 13 -2.59 -12.90 4.88
N PHE A 14 -1.39 -13.46 5.02
CA PHE A 14 -0.83 -14.37 4.02
C PHE A 14 -1.57 -15.71 3.92
N GLN A 15 -2.29 -16.13 4.95
CA GLN A 15 -3.13 -17.34 4.91
C GLN A 15 -4.45 -17.12 4.17
N ASN A 16 -4.98 -15.89 4.13
CA ASN A 16 -6.34 -15.60 3.68
C ASN A 16 -6.40 -14.67 2.46
N PHE A 17 -5.31 -13.96 2.16
CA PHE A 17 -5.27 -12.94 1.11
C PHE A 17 -3.97 -13.02 0.32
N ASP A 18 -4.05 -12.59 -0.93
CA ASP A 18 -2.84 -12.22 -1.66
C ASP A 18 -2.35 -10.86 -1.17
N VAL A 19 -1.12 -10.82 -0.62
CA VAL A 19 -0.61 -9.64 0.09
C VAL A 19 0.33 -8.83 -0.80
N GLY A 20 0.10 -7.52 -0.86
CA GLY A 20 0.99 -6.55 -1.49
C GLY A 20 1.37 -5.43 -0.53
N ILE A 21 2.62 -4.95 -0.61
CA ILE A 21 3.08 -3.79 0.16
C ILE A 21 3.08 -2.57 -0.75
N TRP A 22 2.36 -1.53 -0.33
CA TRP A 22 2.37 -0.23 -1.00
C TRP A 22 2.85 0.85 -0.02
N SER A 23 4.05 1.37 -0.21
CA SER A 23 4.65 2.36 0.69
C SER A 23 4.89 3.70 0.02
N SER A 24 4.74 4.79 0.79
CA SER A 24 5.12 6.14 0.39
C SER A 24 6.58 6.49 0.76
N ARG A 25 7.37 5.50 1.23
CA ARG A 25 8.79 5.67 1.61
C ARG A 25 9.72 5.33 0.45
N SER A 26 11.03 5.55 0.66
CA SER A 26 12.07 5.20 -0.31
C SER A 26 12.30 3.68 -0.37
N LYS A 27 12.77 3.18 -1.51
CA LYS A 27 13.05 1.74 -1.74
C LYS A 27 13.99 1.16 -0.68
N LYS A 28 15.11 1.84 -0.43
CA LYS A 28 16.13 1.39 0.55
C LYS A 28 15.55 1.13 1.94
N LEU A 29 14.70 2.02 2.45
CA LEU A 29 14.08 1.84 3.75
C LEU A 29 13.10 0.66 3.75
N ILE A 30 12.35 0.52 2.67
CA ILE A 30 11.32 -0.52 2.58
C ILE A 30 11.93 -1.89 2.44
N ASP A 31 13.04 -2.03 1.72
CA ASP A 31 13.71 -3.33 1.58
C ASP A 31 14.15 -3.87 2.93
N LEU A 32 14.78 -3.01 3.75
CA LEU A 32 15.16 -3.36 5.12
C LEU A 32 13.95 -3.71 6.00
N LEU A 33 12.84 -2.98 5.85
CA LEU A 33 11.63 -3.24 6.64
C LEU A 33 10.91 -4.53 6.22
N VAL A 34 10.87 -4.82 4.93
CA VAL A 34 10.27 -6.03 4.39
C VAL A 34 11.06 -7.24 4.84
N GLU A 35 12.39 -7.21 4.72
CA GLU A 35 13.27 -8.28 5.21
C GLU A 35 13.08 -8.50 6.72
N PHE A 36 13.08 -7.41 7.50
CA PHE A 36 12.91 -7.48 8.96
C PHE A 36 11.53 -7.98 9.41
N LEU A 37 10.45 -7.63 8.70
CA LEU A 37 9.09 -7.98 9.10
C LEU A 37 8.63 -9.33 8.54
N LEU A 38 9.00 -9.65 7.31
CA LEU A 38 8.44 -10.79 6.59
C LEU A 38 9.36 -12.01 6.61
N GLY A 39 10.68 -11.82 6.60
CA GLY A 39 11.62 -12.93 6.40
C GLY A 39 11.21 -13.76 5.17
N ASP A 40 11.02 -15.06 5.38
CA ASP A 40 10.63 -16.03 4.33
C ASP A 40 9.26 -15.70 3.68
N LEU A 41 8.34 -15.02 4.40
CA LEU A 41 7.04 -14.63 3.84
C LEU A 41 7.15 -13.62 2.69
N GLN A 42 8.30 -12.97 2.54
CA GLN A 42 8.55 -12.04 1.44
C GLN A 42 8.37 -12.72 0.08
N GLU A 43 8.69 -14.01 -0.04
CA GLU A 43 8.54 -14.76 -1.29
C GLU A 43 7.08 -14.89 -1.75
N HIS A 44 6.12 -14.73 -0.84
CA HIS A 44 4.69 -14.80 -1.11
C HIS A 44 4.06 -13.43 -1.43
N LEU A 45 4.81 -12.32 -1.38
CA LEU A 45 4.28 -11.02 -1.77
C LEU A 45 3.93 -10.99 -3.26
N LEU A 46 2.76 -10.46 -3.60
CA LEU A 46 2.40 -10.16 -4.99
C LEU A 46 3.28 -9.05 -5.56
N PHE A 47 3.46 -7.99 -4.77
CA PHE A 47 4.24 -6.81 -5.14
C PHE A 47 4.75 -6.07 -3.91
N CYS A 48 5.82 -5.30 -4.11
CA CYS A 48 6.28 -4.28 -3.18
C CYS A 48 6.50 -2.97 -3.95
N TRP A 49 5.51 -2.08 -3.87
CA TRP A 49 5.52 -0.77 -4.52
C TRP A 49 5.94 0.30 -3.52
N VAL A 50 6.92 1.12 -3.89
CA VAL A 50 7.38 2.27 -3.09
C VAL A 50 7.16 3.58 -3.84
N SER A 51 7.31 4.71 -3.14
CA SER A 51 7.21 6.03 -3.76
C SER A 51 8.27 6.16 -4.85
N GLY A 52 7.82 6.29 -6.11
CA GLY A 52 8.69 6.35 -7.29
C GLY A 52 8.87 5.03 -8.06
N SER A 53 8.41 3.89 -7.53
CA SER A 53 8.46 2.60 -8.26
C SER A 53 7.33 2.43 -9.28
N LEU A 54 6.22 3.16 -9.12
CA LEU A 54 5.40 3.47 -10.30
C LEU A 54 6.14 4.56 -11.08
N LYS A 55 6.97 4.14 -12.05
CA LYS A 55 6.91 4.84 -13.33
C LYS A 55 5.46 4.72 -13.75
N THR A 56 4.76 5.83 -13.71
CA THR A 56 3.55 6.14 -14.45
C THR A 56 3.39 5.16 -15.60
N SER A 57 2.29 4.40 -15.64
CA SER A 57 1.92 3.72 -16.88
C SER A 57 1.92 4.79 -17.97
N ILE A 58 2.87 4.72 -18.88
CA ILE A 58 2.92 5.57 -20.05
C ILE A 58 1.89 4.96 -21.00
N CYS A 59 0.63 5.30 -20.75
CA CYS A 59 -0.38 5.23 -21.79
C CYS A 59 -0.01 6.34 -22.78
N HIS A 60 0.37 5.97 -24.00
CA HIS A 60 0.56 6.91 -25.11
C HIS A 60 -0.64 7.88 -25.14
N GLY A 61 -0.42 9.14 -24.76
CA GLY A 61 -1.37 10.22 -25.00
C GLY A 61 -2.02 10.91 -23.79
N THR A 62 -1.86 10.45 -22.54
CA THR A 62 -2.46 11.20 -21.40
C THR A 62 -1.55 11.20 -20.17
N LYS A 63 -0.88 12.33 -19.93
CA LYS A 63 -0.12 12.59 -18.69
C LYS A 63 -1.11 12.77 -17.54
N THR A 64 -1.43 11.71 -16.81
CA THR A 64 -2.21 11.83 -15.58
C THR A 64 -1.39 11.36 -14.39
N VAL A 65 -0.31 12.07 -14.10
CA VAL A 65 0.25 12.13 -12.76
C VAL A 65 -0.54 13.21 -12.03
N PHE A 66 -1.56 12.85 -11.26
CA PHE A 66 -2.11 13.77 -10.27
C PHE A 66 -1.12 13.86 -9.10
N THR A 67 0.01 14.55 -9.31
CA THR A 67 0.67 15.24 -8.21
C THR A 67 -0.18 16.47 -7.92
N LEU A 68 -1.29 16.26 -7.23
CA LEU A 68 -2.07 17.36 -6.67
C LEU A 68 -1.20 17.98 -5.57
N LYS A 69 -0.48 19.04 -5.94
CA LYS A 69 0.14 19.95 -4.99
C LYS A 69 -1.00 20.71 -4.33
N LEU A 70 -1.64 20.09 -3.33
CA LEU A 70 -2.63 20.77 -2.50
C LEU A 70 -1.91 21.93 -1.83
N ALA A 71 -2.19 23.13 -2.33
CA ALA A 71 -1.84 24.40 -1.70
C ALA A 71 -2.71 24.59 -0.46
N LEU A 72 -2.57 23.70 0.51
CA LEU A 72 -2.96 23.95 1.88
C LEU A 72 -1.68 24.31 2.62
N GLU A 73 -1.74 25.46 3.26
CA GLU A 73 -0.65 26.18 3.91
C GLU A 73 0.26 25.23 4.69
N ASN A 74 1.55 25.23 4.34
CA ASN A 74 2.63 24.44 4.94
C ASN A 74 2.64 22.94 4.57
N TYR A 75 3.44 22.57 3.57
CA TYR A 75 4.51 21.54 3.60
C TYR A 75 4.87 21.10 2.17
N ASN A 76 6.17 21.09 1.84
CA ASN A 76 6.77 20.67 0.56
C ASN A 76 6.63 19.16 0.23
N LYS A 77 5.57 18.47 0.68
CA LYS A 77 5.42 17.03 0.45
C LYS A 77 4.42 16.76 -0.69
N PRO A 78 4.79 15.99 -1.72
CA PRO A 78 3.86 15.59 -2.77
C PRO A 78 2.72 14.77 -2.17
N LEU A 79 1.49 15.06 -2.58
CA LEU A 79 0.33 14.24 -2.25
C LEU A 79 0.50 12.86 -2.90
N VAL A 80 0.39 11.81 -2.09
CA VAL A 80 0.48 10.42 -2.57
C VAL A 80 -0.89 9.77 -2.42
N LEU A 81 -1.49 9.42 -3.55
CA LEU A 81 -2.74 8.65 -3.63
C LEU A 81 -2.43 7.21 -4.03
N LYS A 82 -3.17 6.25 -3.46
CA LYS A 82 -3.03 4.81 -3.69
C LYS A 82 -4.28 4.28 -4.36
N ASP A 83 -4.30 4.43 -5.68
CA ASP A 83 -5.39 3.97 -6.52
C ASP A 83 -5.30 2.45 -6.75
N ILE A 84 -6.11 1.67 -6.03
CA ILE A 84 -6.09 0.20 -6.11
C ILE A 84 -6.55 -0.34 -7.47
N ARG A 85 -7.26 0.45 -8.29
CA ARG A 85 -7.64 0.05 -9.66
C ARG A 85 -6.42 -0.22 -10.53
N LYS A 86 -5.28 0.39 -10.20
CA LYS A 86 -4.01 0.09 -10.86
C LYS A 86 -3.62 -1.37 -10.73
N ILE A 87 -3.99 -2.05 -9.64
CA ILE A 87 -3.78 -3.50 -9.48
C ILE A 87 -4.67 -4.27 -10.45
N TRP A 88 -5.93 -3.86 -10.57
CA TRP A 88 -6.96 -4.53 -11.37
C TRP A 88 -6.69 -4.42 -12.87
N GLU A 89 -6.21 -3.25 -13.29
CA GLU A 89 -5.91 -2.90 -14.68
C GLU A 89 -4.50 -3.28 -15.11
N SER A 90 -3.62 -3.62 -14.16
CA SER A 90 -2.25 -4.03 -14.45
C SER A 90 -2.25 -5.31 -15.29
N ASP A 91 -1.50 -5.24 -16.37
CA ASP A 91 -1.26 -6.34 -17.29
C ASP A 91 0.22 -6.34 -17.66
N GLY A 92 0.89 -7.46 -17.43
CA GLY A 92 2.33 -7.53 -17.61
C GLY A 92 2.85 -8.95 -17.44
N PRO A 93 3.85 -9.36 -18.24
CA PRO A 93 4.32 -10.75 -18.28
C PRO A 93 4.97 -11.21 -16.97
N ASN A 94 5.41 -10.27 -16.12
CA ASN A 94 6.09 -10.55 -14.86
C ASN A 94 5.17 -10.39 -13.63
N LEU A 95 3.88 -10.12 -13.84
CA LEU A 95 2.93 -10.02 -12.74
C LEU A 95 2.52 -11.42 -12.29
N ARG A 96 2.37 -11.58 -10.98
CA ARG A 96 1.90 -12.83 -10.35
C ARG A 96 0.37 -13.00 -10.44
N TRP A 97 -0.32 -12.02 -11.02
CA TRP A 97 -1.76 -12.01 -11.21
C TRP A 97 -2.13 -11.56 -12.62
N LYS A 98 -3.36 -11.86 -13.02
CA LYS A 98 -3.92 -11.47 -14.33
C LYS A 98 -4.80 -10.24 -14.21
N LYS A 99 -4.88 -9.44 -15.28
CA LYS A 99 -5.82 -8.34 -15.39
C LYS A 99 -7.25 -8.83 -15.12
N GLY A 100 -7.98 -8.12 -14.24
CA GLY A 100 -9.34 -8.48 -13.83
C GLY A 100 -9.46 -9.60 -12.79
N GLN A 101 -8.34 -10.20 -12.32
CA GLN A 101 -8.35 -11.14 -11.19
C GLN A 101 -8.80 -10.47 -9.88
N TYR A 102 -8.50 -9.17 -9.75
CA TYR A 102 -8.88 -8.34 -8.61
C TYR A 102 -9.84 -7.24 -9.05
N ASN A 103 -10.75 -6.86 -8.16
CA ASN A 103 -11.75 -5.81 -8.32
C ASN A 103 -12.20 -5.28 -6.93
N GLU A 104 -13.21 -4.41 -6.90
CA GLU A 104 -13.74 -3.77 -5.70
C GLU A 104 -14.30 -4.76 -4.67
N THR A 105 -14.72 -5.95 -5.09
CA THR A 105 -15.34 -6.95 -4.20
C THR A 105 -14.32 -7.82 -3.48
N ASN A 106 -13.05 -7.85 -3.93
CA ASN A 106 -12.01 -8.74 -3.40
C ASN A 106 -10.67 -8.05 -3.12
N THR A 107 -10.62 -6.72 -3.18
CA THR A 107 -9.42 -5.93 -2.90
C THR A 107 -9.67 -4.95 -1.77
N LEU A 108 -8.76 -4.95 -0.79
CA LEU A 108 -8.81 -4.02 0.33
C LEU A 108 -7.48 -3.28 0.50
N LEU A 109 -7.53 -1.95 0.67
CA LEU A 109 -6.40 -1.13 1.08
C LEU A 109 -6.40 -0.94 2.61
N LEU A 110 -5.33 -1.36 3.27
CA LEU A 110 -5.05 -1.00 4.66
C LEU A 110 -4.03 0.14 4.69
N ASP A 111 -4.43 1.33 5.17
CA ASP A 111 -3.55 2.49 5.32
C ASP A 111 -4.04 3.36 6.48
N ASP A 112 -3.16 3.98 7.25
CA ASP A 112 -3.56 4.82 8.38
C ASP A 112 -4.01 6.24 7.97
N SER A 113 -3.90 6.59 6.69
CA SER A 113 -4.14 7.92 6.14
C SER A 113 -5.30 7.91 5.15
N PRO A 114 -6.54 8.27 5.58
CA PRO A 114 -7.74 8.19 4.75
C PRO A 114 -7.64 8.87 3.39
N TYR A 115 -6.95 10.01 3.32
CA TYR A 115 -6.79 10.75 2.07
C TYR A 115 -6.10 9.94 0.96
N LYS A 116 -5.29 8.92 1.28
CA LYS A 116 -4.60 8.12 0.25
C LYS A 116 -5.56 7.26 -0.54
N ALA A 117 -6.74 6.96 0.00
CA ALA A 117 -7.76 6.14 -0.64
C ALA A 117 -8.82 6.95 -1.40
N LEU A 118 -8.64 8.28 -1.57
CA LEU A 118 -9.65 9.15 -2.18
C LEU A 118 -10.10 8.76 -3.60
N LEU A 119 -9.29 7.97 -4.32
CA LEU A 119 -9.60 7.50 -5.67
C LEU A 119 -10.27 6.11 -5.68
N ASN A 120 -10.36 5.45 -4.53
CA ASN A 120 -10.81 4.07 -4.43
C ASN A 120 -12.34 4.00 -4.29
N PRO A 121 -12.99 2.93 -4.77
CA PRO A 121 -14.41 2.71 -4.53
C PRO A 121 -14.76 2.64 -3.04
N LEU A 122 -16.01 2.92 -2.72
CA LEU A 122 -16.51 2.81 -1.34
C LEU A 122 -16.26 1.40 -0.79
N HIS A 123 -15.99 1.32 0.52
CA HIS A 123 -15.78 0.06 1.25
C HIS A 123 -14.55 -0.77 0.84
N THR A 124 -13.62 -0.20 0.06
CA THR A 124 -12.37 -0.88 -0.34
C THR A 124 -11.16 -0.48 0.49
N ALA A 125 -11.34 0.21 1.61
CA ALA A 125 -10.24 0.61 2.49
C ALA A 125 -10.61 0.58 3.98
N ILE A 126 -9.63 0.19 4.80
CA ILE A 126 -9.70 0.23 6.27
C ILE A 126 -8.60 1.17 6.78
N PHE A 127 -8.96 2.01 7.75
CA PHE A 127 -8.07 3.03 8.31
C PHE A 127 -7.82 2.80 9.81
N PRO A 128 -6.84 1.96 10.19
CA PRO A 128 -6.47 1.81 11.58
C PRO A 128 -5.82 3.10 12.09
N LYS A 129 -5.85 3.32 13.41
CA LYS A 129 -5.17 4.46 14.02
C LYS A 129 -3.67 4.40 13.70
N SER A 130 -3.08 5.57 13.42
CA SER A 130 -1.62 5.69 13.27
C SER A 130 -0.91 5.18 14.51
N TYR A 131 0.14 4.40 14.30
CA TYR A 131 0.90 3.78 15.38
C TYR A 131 2.15 4.60 15.74
N SER A 132 2.42 4.72 17.04
CA SER A 132 3.66 5.28 17.57
C SER A 132 4.18 4.38 18.67
N TYR A 133 5.43 3.93 18.55
CA TYR A 133 6.09 3.10 19.58
C TYR A 133 6.26 3.82 20.93
N LYS A 134 6.09 5.15 20.95
CA LYS A 134 6.16 5.98 22.15
C LYS A 134 4.82 6.10 22.88
N ASP A 135 3.72 5.68 22.25
CA ASP A 135 2.42 5.71 22.91
C ASP A 135 2.37 4.54 23.92
N ASN A 136 2.14 4.86 25.20
CA ASN A 136 2.12 3.89 26.31
C ASN A 136 0.78 3.14 26.41
N LYS A 137 -0.10 3.26 25.42
CA LYS A 137 -1.40 2.58 25.36
C LYS A 137 -1.24 1.17 24.78
N SER A 138 -2.08 0.24 25.25
CA SER A 138 -2.21 -1.10 24.66
C SER A 138 -2.87 -1.00 23.28
N ASP A 139 -2.08 -0.88 22.22
CA ASP A 139 -2.58 -0.91 20.83
C ASP A 139 -2.99 -2.34 20.47
N ASN A 140 -4.25 -2.51 20.07
CA ASN A 140 -4.87 -3.76 19.62
C ASN A 140 -5.57 -3.59 18.26
N SER A 141 -5.04 -2.71 17.40
CA SER A 141 -5.69 -2.36 16.12
C SER A 141 -5.32 -3.27 14.96
N LEU A 142 -4.43 -4.25 15.18
CA LEU A 142 -4.07 -5.31 14.22
C LEU A 142 -4.71 -6.63 14.65
#